data_AF-A0A7G9GY60-F1
#
_entry.id   AF-A0A7G9GY60-F1
#
_cell.length_a   1.000
_cell.length_b   1.000
_cell.length_c   1.000
_cell.angle_alpha   90.00
_cell.angle_beta   90.00
_cell.angle_gamma   90.00
#
_symmetry.space_group_name_H-M   'P 1'
#
loop_
_entity.id
_entity.type
_entity.pdbx_description
1 polymer ?
#
loop_
_entity_poly.entity_id
_entity_poly.type
_entity_poly.pdbx_seq_one_letter_code
_entity_poly.pdbx_strand_id
1 'polypeptide(L)' 'MEEQSILNYCIKNFLKNYNTQPRFKASVDSKYIEVELFFSQGDLNPISVGFCSNYNSLNEGYCTAAINAFKNLDSSLLP' A
#
# COMPACT_ATOMS: atom_id res chain seq x y z
N MET A 1 14.66 6.72 0.14
CA MET A 1 14.12 7.96 0.78
C MET A 1 13.05 8.59 -0.10
N GLU A 2 13.21 8.48 -1.42
CA GLU A 2 12.23 8.92 -2.41
C GLU A 2 10.90 8.16 -2.29
N GLU A 3 10.94 6.83 -2.18
CA GLU A 3 9.77 5.94 -2.09
C GLU A 3 8.94 6.24 -0.84
N GLN A 4 9.59 6.51 0.29
CA GLN A 4 8.89 6.89 1.52
C GLN A 4 8.10 8.19 1.34
N SER A 5 8.67 9.16 0.61
CA SER A 5 8.02 10.45 0.35
C SER A 5 6.81 10.29 -0.57
N ILE A 6 6.93 9.43 -1.59
CA ILE A 6 5.83 9.08 -2.50
C ILE A 6 4.72 8.33 -1.74
N LEU A 7 5.07 7.34 -0.92
CA LEU A 7 4.10 6.62 -0.10
C LEU A 7 3.34 7.56 0.84
N ASN A 8 4.05 8.49 1.50
CA ASN A 8 3.43 9.49 2.36
C ASN A 8 2.44 10.38 1.58
N TYR A 9 2.76 10.72 0.33
CA TYR A 9 1.86 11.47 -0.54
C TYR A 9 0.60 10.66 -0.88
N CYS A 10 0.74 9.38 -1.24
CA CYS A 10 -0.42 8.49 -1.48
C CYS A 10 -1.33 8.39 -0.25
N ILE A 11 -0.76 8.18 0.94
CA ILE A 11 -1.52 8.10 2.20
C ILE A 11 -2.27 9.41 2.48
N LYS A 12 -1.61 10.57 2.30
CA LYS A 12 -2.25 11.88 2.50
C LYS A 12 -3.41 12.11 1.55
N ASN A 13 -3.26 11.74 0.27
CA ASN A 13 -4.33 11.86 -0.71
C ASN A 13 -5.51 10.94 -0.38
N PHE A 14 -5.23 9.70 0.03
CA PHE A 14 -6.27 8.76 0.46
C PHE A 14 -7.03 9.30 1.67
N LEU A 15 -6.32 9.79 2.70
CA LEU A 15 -6.94 10.40 3.87
C LEU A 15 -7.79 11.62 3.51
N LYS A 16 -7.33 12.45 2.57
CA LYS A 16 -8.09 13.63 2.11
C LYS A 16 -9.40 13.25 1.41
N ASN A 17 -9.38 12.19 0.59
CA ASN A 17 -10.54 11.80 -0.21
C ASN A 17 -11.57 11.00 0.60
N TYR A 18 -11.11 10.19 1.56
CA TYR A 18 -11.95 9.21 2.25
C TYR A 18 -12.08 9.45 3.76
N ASN A 19 -11.41 10.48 4.28
CA ASN A 19 -11.37 10.83 5.71
C ASN A 19 -11.00 9.64 6.62
N THR A 20 -10.23 8.68 6.07
CA THR A 20 -9.86 7.42 6.73
C THR A 20 -8.39 7.13 6.47
N GLN A 21 -7.68 6.69 7.51
CA GLN A 21 -6.29 6.24 7.40
C GLN A 21 -6.26 4.84 6.80
N PRO A 22 -5.58 4.61 5.66
CA PRO A 22 -5.45 3.28 5.09
C PRO A 22 -4.58 2.39 5.99
N ARG A 23 -4.92 1.10 6.05
CA ARG A 23 -4.12 0.10 6.76
C ARG A 23 -3.36 -0.76 5.75
N PHE A 24 -2.13 -1.10 6.10
CA PHE A 24 -1.30 -2.03 5.34
C PHE A 24 -1.05 -3.31 6.12
N LYS A 25 -1.02 -4.44 5.41
CA LYS A 25 -0.44 -5.68 5.91
C LYS A 25 0.61 -6.13 4.91
N ALA A 26 1.83 -6.36 5.38
CA ALA A 26 2.92 -6.78 4.53
C ALA A 26 3.28 -8.24 4.79
N SER A 27 3.59 -8.95 3.73
CA SER A 27 4.10 -10.32 3.73
C SER A 27 5.38 -10.36 2.92
N VAL A 28 6.40 -11.07 3.41
CA VAL A 28 7.68 -11.20 2.70
C VAL A 28 7.87 -12.66 2.33
N ASP A 29 7.98 -12.92 1.04
CA ASP A 29 8.43 -14.18 0.48
C ASP A 29 9.92 -14.07 0.07
N SER A 30 10.57 -15.21 -0.10
CA SER A 30 11.90 -15.34 -0.73
C SER A 30 12.05 -14.59 -2.06
N LYS A 31 10.95 -14.35 -2.80
CA LYS A 31 10.96 -13.74 -4.14
C LYS A 31 10.44 -12.31 -4.20
N TYR A 32 9.61 -11.88 -3.24
CA TYR A 32 8.97 -10.58 -3.30
C TYR A 32 8.42 -10.15 -1.93
N ILE A 33 8.19 -8.86 -1.81
CA ILE A 33 7.36 -8.25 -0.77
C ILE A 33 5.96 -8.02 -1.37
N GLU A 34 4.95 -8.45 -0.64
CA GLU A 34 3.55 -8.21 -0.91
C GLU A 34 2.99 -7.26 0.15
N VAL A 35 2.20 -6.27 -0.27
CA VAL A 35 1.49 -5.37 0.62
C VAL A 35 0.01 -5.36 0.24
N GLU A 36 -0.81 -5.78 1.18
CA GLU A 36 -2.26 -5.67 1.16
C GLU A 36 -2.68 -4.31 1.71
N LEU A 37 -3.52 -3.58 0.97
CA LEU A 37 -4.11 -2.29 1.35
C LEU A 37 -5.58 -2.51 1.76
N PHE A 38 -5.97 -1.96 2.90
CA PHE A 38 -7.33 -2.01 3.44
C PHE A 38 -7.86 -0.58 3.58
N PHE A 39 -9.18 -0.40 3.41
CA PHE A 39 -9.81 0.92 3.49
C PHE A 39 -9.74 1.48 4.91
N SER A 40 -10.09 0.65 5.90
CA SER A 40 -10.26 1.05 7.29
C SER A 40 -9.76 0.01 8.30
N GLN A 41 -9.74 0.40 9.58
CA GLN A 41 -9.51 -0.51 10.69
C GLN A 41 -10.77 -1.33 10.96
N GLY A 42 -10.81 -2.55 10.44
CA GLY A 42 -11.93 -3.48 10.61
C GLY A 42 -12.20 -4.32 9.38
N ASP A 43 -11.71 -3.88 8.22
CA ASP A 43 -11.91 -4.61 6.98
C ASP A 43 -11.19 -5.95 7.01
N LEU A 44 -11.93 -6.99 6.64
CA LEU A 44 -11.42 -8.36 6.55
C LEU A 44 -10.70 -8.62 5.22
N ASN A 45 -11.11 -7.92 4.16
CA ASN A 45 -10.58 -8.11 2.82
C ASN A 45 -9.78 -6.89 2.37
N PRO A 46 -8.62 -7.08 1.71
CA PRO A 46 -7.92 -5.96 1.11
C PRO A 46 -8.70 -5.41 -0.08
N ILE A 47 -8.64 -4.10 -0.25
CA ILE A 47 -9.19 -3.37 -1.41
C ILE A 47 -8.19 -3.30 -2.56
N SER A 48 -6.92 -3.61 -2.29
CA SER A 48 -5.87 -3.67 -3.29
C SER A 48 -4.64 -4.42 -2.77
N VAL A 49 -3.83 -4.94 -3.68
CA VAL A 49 -2.57 -5.62 -3.37
C VAL A 49 -1.47 -5.11 -4.29
N GLY A 50 -0.27 -4.91 -3.75
CA GLY A 50 0.91 -4.49 -4.49
C GLY A 50 2.12 -5.36 -4.17
N PHE A 51 3.00 -5.52 -5.16
CA PHE A 51 4.16 -6.39 -5.08
C PHE A 51 5.45 -5.63 -5.41
N CYS A 52 6.57 -6.07 -4.82
CA CYS A 52 7.92 -5.61 -5.14
C CYS A 52 8.92 -6.78 -5.04
N SER A 53 9.53 -7.17 -6.15
CA SER A 53 10.52 -8.26 -6.21
C SER A 53 11.96 -7.78 -6.41
N ASN A 54 12.16 -6.47 -6.58
CA ASN A 54 13.47 -5.87 -6.79
C ASN A 54 13.62 -4.63 -5.92
N TYR A 55 14.41 -4.74 -4.86
CA TYR A 55 14.64 -3.68 -3.88
C TYR A 55 16.05 -3.82 -3.29
N ASN A 56 16.70 -2.69 -2.99
CA ASN A 56 18.02 -2.70 -2.36
C ASN A 56 17.94 -2.78 -0.84
N SER A 57 16.77 -2.49 -0.26
CA SER A 57 16.50 -2.63 1.17
C SER A 57 15.05 -3.02 1.43
N LEU A 58 14.80 -3.68 2.56
CA LEU A 58 13.43 -4.05 2.95
C LEU A 58 12.51 -2.82 3.02
N ASN A 59 13.01 -1.68 3.51
CA ASN A 59 12.21 -0.46 3.60
C ASN A 59 11.78 0.06 2.22
N GLU A 60 12.71 0.10 1.26
CA GLU A 60 12.43 0.46 -0.13
C GLU A 60 11.41 -0.51 -0.75
N GLY A 61 11.57 -1.81 -0.52
CA GLY A 61 10.65 -2.83 -1.02
C GLY A 61 9.24 -2.73 -0.43
N TYR A 62 9.11 -2.49 0.88
CA TYR A 62 7.82 -2.21 1.52
C TYR A 62 7.16 -0.96 0.96
N CYS A 63 7.92 0.14 0.84
CA CYS A 63 7.39 1.38 0.29
C CYS A 63 6.90 1.19 -1.15
N THR A 64 7.70 0.52 -1.98
CA THR A 64 7.37 0.26 -3.39
C THR A 64 6.15 -0.65 -3.52
N ALA A 65 6.07 -1.73 -2.75
CA ALA A 65 4.91 -2.62 -2.75
C ALA A 65 3.63 -1.87 -2.31
N ALA A 66 3.70 -1.04 -1.27
CA ALA A 66 2.57 -0.23 -0.81
C ALA A 66 2.13 0.81 -1.86
N ILE A 67 3.07 1.48 -2.53
CA ILE A 67 2.76 2.39 -3.65
C ILE A 67 2.08 1.64 -4.79
N ASN A 68 2.54 0.43 -5.12
CA ASN A 68 1.90 -0.39 -6.14
C ASN A 68 0.48 -0.82 -5.73
N ALA A 69 0.22 -1.08 -4.45
CA ALA A 69 -1.14 -1.31 -3.96
C ALA A 69 -2.03 -0.08 -4.18
N PHE A 70 -1.53 1.14 -3.93
CA PHE A 70 -2.29 2.35 -4.28
C PHE A 70 -2.54 2.53 -5.78
N LYS A 71 -1.59 2.15 -6.64
CA LYS A 71 -1.76 2.21 -8.10
C LYS A 71 -2.79 1.21 -8.60
N ASN A 72 -2.86 0.03 -7.99
CA ASN A 72 -3.79 -1.04 -8.33
C ASN A 72 -5.18 -0.85 -7.71
N LEU A 73 -5.37 0.22 -6.93
CA LEU A 73 -6.62 0.48 -6.22
C LEU A 73 -7.77 0.72 -7.21
N ASP A 74 -8.79 -0.13 -7.13
CA ASP A 74 -10.05 0.08 -7.83
C ASP A 74 -10.97 0.96 -6.97
N SER A 75 -11.27 2.17 -7.46
CA SER A 75 -12.10 3.12 -6.71
C SER A 75 -13.55 2.68 -6.55
N SER A 76 -14.01 1.67 -7.29
CA SER A 76 -15.35 1.10 -7.12
C SER A 76 -15.50 0.26 -5.83
N LEU A 77 -14.38 -0.13 -5.21
CA LEU A 77 -14.35 -0.86 -3.94
C LEU A 77 -14.36 0.09 -2.72
N LEU A 78 -14.43 1.40 -2.95
CA LEU A 78 -14.41 2.43 -1.93
C LEU A 78 -15.83 2.98 -1.73
N PRO A 79 -16.21 3.33 -0.48
CA PRO A 79 -17.53 3.89 -0.17
C PRO A 79 -17.75 5.30 -0.72
#